data_AF-M3F472-F1
#
_entry.id   AF-M3F472-F1
#
_cell.length_a   1.000
_cell.length_b   1.000
_cell.length_c   1.000
_cell.angle_alpha   90.00
_cell.angle_beta   90.00
_cell.angle_gamma   90.00
#
_symmetry.space_group_name_H-M   'P 1'
#
loop_
_entity.id
_entity.type
_entity.pdbx_description
1 polymer ?
#
loop_
_entity_poly.entity_id
_entity_poly.type
_entity_poly.pdbx_seq_one_letter_code
_entity_poly.pdbx_strand_id
1 'polypeptide(L)'
;MKKYILIFLTILILFCQNEDKKNNQNLMIRLLANTFNETRSDCVYCTDTQAFQGSCSCFSNIPIWSCQGYSSGRQKSNSIRISCEDLTSKGVWFENSDNQGAKSCSFLSCPPEAYRAAFTPDGF
;
A
#
# COMPACT_ATOMS: atom_id res chain seq x y z
N MET A 1 -14.20 7.25 58.92
CA MET A 1 -13.03 7.63 58.08
C MET A 1 -12.37 6.47 57.32
N LYS A 2 -12.99 5.28 57.18
CA LYS A 2 -12.38 4.14 56.45
C LYS A 2 -12.75 4.08 54.95
N LYS A 3 -13.85 4.71 54.53
CA LYS A 3 -14.33 4.69 53.13
C LYS A 3 -13.50 5.57 52.18
N TYR A 4 -12.94 6.68 52.66
CA TYR A 4 -12.11 7.57 51.85
C TYR A 4 -10.72 6.98 51.53
N ILE A 5 -10.20 6.11 52.40
CA ILE A 5 -8.92 5.40 52.18
C ILE A 5 -9.03 4.41 51.01
N LEU A 6 -10.17 3.72 50.88
CA LEU A 6 -10.45 2.78 49.80
C LEU A 6 -10.55 3.47 48.44
N ILE A 7 -11.18 4.65 48.40
CA ILE A 7 -11.30 5.47 47.18
C ILE A 7 -9.92 5.99 46.76
N PHE A 8 -9.12 6.45 47.72
CA PHE A 8 -7.76 6.94 47.44
C PHE A 8 -6.85 5.82 46.92
N LEU A 9 -6.97 4.60 47.46
CA LEU A 9 -6.24 3.43 46.96
C LEU A 9 -6.63 3.06 45.52
N THR A 10 -7.92 3.13 45.16
CA THR A 10 -8.35 2.84 43.78
C THR A 10 -7.84 3.84 42.75
N ILE A 11 -7.68 5.12 43.12
CA ILE A 11 -7.17 6.17 42.23
C ILE A 11 -5.66 6.00 41.98
N LEU A 12 -4.90 5.57 43.00
CA LEU A 12 -3.46 5.27 42.87
C LEU A 12 -3.20 4.06 41.95
N ILE A 13 -4.05 3.03 41.97
CA ILE A 13 -3.91 1.86 41.10
C ILE A 13 -4.20 2.22 39.63
N LEU A 14 -5.16 3.10 39.37
CA LEU A 14 -5.47 3.58 38.01
C LEU A 14 -4.35 4.43 37.40
N PHE A 15 -3.60 5.18 38.23
CA PHE A 15 -2.45 5.98 37.76
C PHE A 15 -1.17 5.15 37.52
N CYS A 16 -1.11 3.91 38.01
CA CYS A 16 0.07 3.05 37.89
C CYS A 16 0.15 2.31 36.53
N GLN A 17 -0.93 2.27 35.75
CA GLN A 17 -0.98 1.57 34.44
C GLN A 17 -0.46 2.39 33.24
N ASN A 18 0.16 3.56 33.49
CA ASN A 18 0.55 4.46 32.40
C ASN A 18 1.90 4.09 31.75
N GLU A 19 2.72 3.24 32.39
CA GLU A 19 4.02 2.82 31.85
C GLU A 19 3.92 1.61 30.89
N ASP A 20 2.95 0.72 31.10
CA ASP A 20 2.77 -0.49 30.26
C ASP A 20 2.17 -0.20 28.88
N LYS A 21 1.55 0.97 28.69
CA LYS A 21 0.90 1.35 27.44
C LYS A 21 1.88 1.54 26.29
N LYS A 22 3.08 2.07 26.59
CA LYS A 22 4.11 2.34 25.57
C LYS A 22 4.78 1.05 25.08
N ASN A 23 4.98 0.09 25.98
CA ASN A 23 5.57 -1.20 25.64
C ASN A 23 4.58 -2.11 24.89
N ASN A 24 3.30 -2.12 25.28
CA ASN A 24 2.25 -2.85 24.55
C ASN A 24 1.94 -2.24 23.18
N GLN A 25 2.01 -0.92 23.01
CA GLN A 25 1.91 -0.30 21.67
C GLN A 25 3.07 -0.74 20.77
N ASN A 26 4.29 -0.74 21.28
CA ASN A 26 5.45 -1.22 20.52
C ASN A 26 5.36 -2.73 20.25
N LEU A 27 4.83 -3.53 21.18
CA LEU A 27 4.58 -4.96 20.97
C LEU A 27 3.51 -5.19 19.91
N MET A 28 2.40 -4.43 19.92
CA MET A 28 1.34 -4.52 18.91
C MET A 28 1.83 -4.03 17.54
N ILE A 29 2.62 -2.96 17.47
CA ILE A 29 3.26 -2.49 16.23
C ILE A 29 4.27 -3.52 15.73
N ARG A 30 5.03 -4.15 16.62
CA ARG A 30 6.03 -5.19 16.27
C ARG A 30 5.38 -6.52 15.91
N LEU A 31 4.25 -6.87 16.53
CA LEU A 31 3.42 -8.03 16.19
C LEU A 31 2.72 -7.79 14.85
N LEU A 32 2.17 -6.59 14.61
CA LEU A 32 1.61 -6.19 13.32
C LEU A 32 2.70 -6.23 12.24
N ALA A 33 3.87 -5.63 12.49
CA ALA A 33 5.01 -5.66 11.57
C ALA A 33 5.53 -7.08 11.30
N ASN A 34 5.52 -7.98 12.30
CA ASN A 34 5.89 -9.39 12.11
C ASN A 34 4.78 -10.22 11.43
N THR A 35 3.51 -9.85 11.55
CA THR A 35 2.41 -10.45 10.76
C THR A 35 2.34 -9.90 9.33
N PHE A 36 2.85 -8.70 9.09
CA PHE A 36 3.21 -8.21 7.75
C PHE A 36 4.59 -8.74 7.36
N ASN A 37 4.72 -10.07 7.39
CA ASN A 37 5.81 -10.76 6.71
C ASN A 37 5.68 -10.35 5.23
N GLU A 38 6.46 -9.35 4.80
CA GLU A 38 6.20 -8.48 3.65
C GLU A 38 5.93 -9.30 2.39
N THR A 39 4.67 -9.55 2.10
CA THR A 39 4.29 -10.03 0.78
C THR A 39 4.48 -8.85 -0.17
N ARG A 40 5.53 -8.94 -0.97
CA ARG A 40 5.87 -7.96 -2.00
C ARG A 40 5.31 -8.46 -3.33
N SER A 41 4.89 -7.52 -4.16
CA SER A 41 4.36 -7.80 -5.48
C SER A 41 4.79 -6.71 -6.44
N ASP A 42 4.77 -7.07 -7.71
CA ASP A 42 4.74 -6.13 -8.80
C ASP A 42 3.29 -5.64 -8.98
N CYS A 43 3.13 -4.34 -9.23
CA CYS A 43 1.84 -3.66 -9.25
C CYS A 43 1.81 -2.55 -10.30
N VAL A 44 0.68 -2.43 -11.00
CA VAL A 44 0.49 -1.41 -12.04
C VAL A 44 -0.43 -0.33 -11.51
N TYR A 45 -0.21 0.93 -11.90
CA TYR A 45 -1.03 2.10 -11.63
C TYR A 45 -1.37 2.88 -12.87
N CYS A 46 -2.63 2.90 -13.29
CA CYS A 46 -3.07 3.74 -14.39
C CYS A 46 -3.87 4.97 -13.93
N THR A 47 -3.64 6.09 -14.60
CA THR A 47 -4.36 7.36 -14.40
C THR A 47 -4.97 7.84 -15.72
N ASP A 48 -5.99 8.68 -15.60
CA ASP A 48 -6.62 9.43 -16.70
C ASP A 48 -7.00 8.54 -17.89
N THR A 49 -7.61 7.38 -17.62
CA THR A 49 -7.97 6.36 -18.62
C THR A 49 -9.11 6.77 -19.56
N GLN A 50 -9.37 8.07 -19.69
CA GLN A 50 -10.17 8.64 -20.75
C GLN A 50 -9.42 8.48 -22.08
N ALA A 51 -10.15 8.54 -23.19
CA ALA A 51 -9.58 8.36 -24.52
C ALA A 51 -8.41 9.33 -24.75
N PHE A 52 -7.27 8.80 -25.20
CA PHE A 52 -6.08 9.54 -25.63
C PHE A 52 -5.26 10.27 -24.55
N GLN A 53 -5.54 10.11 -23.26
CA GLN A 53 -4.87 10.91 -22.21
C GLN A 53 -4.29 10.10 -21.03
N GLY A 54 -4.47 8.78 -21.00
CA GLY A 54 -4.06 7.97 -19.87
C GLY A 54 -2.56 7.72 -19.76
N SER A 55 -2.10 7.38 -18.57
CA SER A 55 -0.75 6.86 -18.33
C SER A 55 -0.80 5.67 -17.39
N CYS A 56 0.19 4.79 -17.45
CA CYS A 56 0.35 3.67 -16.52
C CYS A 56 1.77 3.62 -15.99
N SER A 57 1.93 3.22 -14.73
CA SER A 57 3.22 3.04 -14.06
C SER A 57 3.28 1.65 -13.45
N CYS A 58 4.33 0.89 -13.71
CA CYS A 58 4.58 -0.41 -13.10
C CYS A 58 5.65 -0.26 -12.03
N PHE A 59 5.34 -0.70 -10.81
CA PHE A 59 6.24 -0.71 -9.67
C PHE A 59 6.56 -2.16 -9.34
N SER A 60 7.85 -2.50 -9.35
CA SER A 60 8.29 -3.85 -9.04
C SER A 60 8.63 -4.00 -7.56
N ASN A 61 8.33 -5.17 -7.00
CA ASN A 61 8.75 -5.60 -5.67
C ASN A 61 8.41 -4.58 -4.57
N ILE A 62 7.19 -4.04 -4.60
CA ILE A 62 6.67 -3.13 -3.57
C ILE A 62 5.75 -3.88 -2.60
N PRO A 63 5.56 -3.40 -1.36
CA PRO A 63 4.65 -4.04 -0.41
C PRO A 63 3.21 -4.12 -0.95
N ILE A 64 2.53 -5.27 -0.84
CA ILE A 64 1.18 -5.45 -1.40
C ILE A 64 0.16 -4.42 -0.90
N TRP A 65 0.29 -3.94 0.34
CA TRP A 65 -0.60 -2.90 0.86
C TRP A 65 -0.48 -1.57 0.11
N SER A 66 0.69 -1.27 -0.47
CA SER A 66 0.88 -0.10 -1.32
C SER A 66 0.21 -0.25 -2.68
N CYS A 67 0.01 -1.48 -3.14
CA CYS A 67 -0.70 -1.85 -4.38
C CYS A 67 -2.20 -1.59 -4.37
N GLN A 68 -2.76 -1.28 -3.19
CA GLN A 68 -4.13 -0.81 -3.07
C GLN A 68 -4.22 0.64 -3.58
N GLY A 69 -4.56 0.82 -4.86
CA GLY A 69 -4.88 2.10 -5.44
C GLY A 69 -6.16 2.72 -4.85
N TYR A 70 -6.19 4.04 -4.95
CA TYR A 70 -7.24 4.88 -4.38
C TYR A 70 -8.63 4.50 -4.92
N SER A 71 -9.59 4.33 -4.01
CA SER A 71 -10.96 3.91 -4.33
C SER A 71 -11.77 4.97 -5.09
N SER A 72 -11.26 6.19 -5.24
CA SER A 72 -11.93 7.28 -5.94
C SER A 72 -10.94 8.25 -6.60
N GLY A 73 -11.20 8.63 -7.85
CA GLY A 73 -10.41 9.61 -8.61
C GLY A 73 -10.20 9.24 -10.09
N ARG A 74 -9.47 10.10 -10.82
CA ARG A 74 -8.97 9.80 -12.19
C ARG A 74 -7.87 8.74 -12.19
N GLN A 75 -7.40 8.34 -11.01
CA GLN A 75 -6.38 7.34 -10.78
C GLN A 75 -7.09 6.06 -10.33
N LYS A 76 -7.03 5.00 -11.15
CA LYS A 76 -7.65 3.71 -10.85
C LYS A 76 -6.63 2.64 -11.13
N SER A 77 -6.23 1.92 -10.10
CA SER A 77 -5.45 0.71 -10.33
C SER A 77 -5.35 -0.19 -9.12
N ASN A 78 -5.54 -1.49 -9.33
CA ASN A 78 -5.46 -2.48 -8.26
C ASN A 78 -5.10 -3.88 -8.80
N SER A 79 -4.11 -4.02 -9.70
CA SER A 79 -3.56 -5.37 -9.96
C SER A 79 -2.42 -5.67 -9.01
N ILE A 80 -2.64 -6.70 -8.21
CA ILE A 80 -1.58 -7.50 -7.61
C ILE A 80 -1.27 -8.68 -8.56
N ARG A 81 -0.08 -9.28 -8.46
CA ARG A 81 0.32 -10.50 -9.20
C ARG A 81 0.55 -10.35 -10.72
N ILE A 82 0.69 -9.13 -11.23
CA ILE A 82 1.20 -8.89 -12.58
C ILE A 82 2.73 -8.84 -12.53
N SER A 83 3.44 -9.38 -13.52
CA SER A 83 4.90 -9.20 -13.62
C SER A 83 5.22 -7.89 -14.34
N CYS A 84 5.93 -6.97 -13.68
CA CYS A 84 6.40 -5.75 -14.34
C CYS A 84 7.44 -6.06 -15.42
N GLU A 85 8.22 -7.13 -15.27
CA GLU A 85 9.13 -7.59 -16.32
C GLU A 85 8.36 -7.99 -17.58
N ASP A 86 7.34 -8.86 -17.43
CA ASP A 86 6.53 -9.31 -18.56
C ASP A 86 5.72 -8.17 -19.18
N LEU A 87 5.17 -7.30 -18.35
CA LEU A 87 4.36 -6.18 -18.82
C LEU A 87 5.21 -5.12 -19.52
N THR A 88 6.39 -4.80 -18.98
CA THR A 88 7.27 -3.76 -19.55
C THR A 88 8.03 -4.25 -20.77
N SER A 89 8.06 -5.56 -21.03
CA SER A 89 8.47 -6.15 -22.30
C SER A 89 7.50 -5.85 -23.46
N LYS A 90 6.26 -5.43 -23.14
CA LYS A 90 5.21 -5.10 -24.10
C LYS A 90 5.04 -3.58 -24.15
N GLY A 91 5.18 -2.99 -25.34
CA GLY A 91 5.06 -1.55 -25.53
C GLY A 91 6.34 -0.77 -25.22
N VAL A 92 6.21 0.56 -25.04
CA VAL A 92 7.35 1.46 -24.80
C VAL A 92 7.17 2.13 -23.44
N TRP A 93 8.13 1.85 -22.56
CA TRP A 93 8.16 2.30 -21.17
C TRP A 93 9.40 3.15 -20.90
N PHE A 94 9.25 4.12 -20.02
CA PHE A 94 10.27 5.07 -19.61
C PHE A 94 10.56 4.88 -18.12
N GLU A 95 11.83 4.89 -17.72
CA GLU A 95 12.16 4.88 -16.30
C GLU A 95 11.76 6.21 -15.66
N ASN A 96 11.07 6.13 -14.52
CA ASN A 96 10.71 7.31 -13.77
C ASN A 96 11.87 7.70 -12.84
N SER A 97 12.54 8.82 -13.14
CA SER A 97 13.70 9.31 -12.37
C SER A 97 13.39 9.51 -10.88
N ASP A 98 12.14 9.81 -10.56
CA ASP A 98 11.71 10.17 -9.21
C ASP A 98 11.37 8.94 -8.36
N ASN A 99 11.03 7.82 -9.01
CA ASN A 99 10.65 6.57 -8.37
C ASN A 99 11.62 5.47 -8.81
N GLN A 100 12.68 5.28 -8.02
CA GLN A 100 13.73 4.29 -8.25
C GLN A 100 13.12 2.90 -8.52
N GLY A 101 13.10 2.48 -9.79
CA GLY A 101 12.59 1.17 -10.23
C GLY A 101 11.17 1.15 -10.80
N ALA A 102 10.47 2.28 -10.86
CA ALA A 102 9.18 2.37 -11.53
C ALA A 102 9.35 2.72 -13.02
N LYS A 103 8.61 2.02 -13.88
CA LYS A 103 8.55 2.31 -15.31
C LYS A 103 7.18 2.86 -15.66
N SER A 104 7.11 3.92 -16.47
CA SER A 104 5.86 4.54 -16.89
C SER A 104 5.69 4.53 -18.41
N CYS A 105 4.44 4.49 -18.85
CA CYS A 105 4.04 4.61 -20.24
C CYS A 105 2.87 5.57 -20.35
N SER A 106 2.67 6.14 -21.53
CA SER A 106 1.56 7.02 -21.86
C SER A 106 0.57 6.30 -22.78
N PHE A 107 -0.60 6.86 -23.04
CA PHE A 107 -1.63 6.28 -23.89
C PHE A 107 -1.10 5.76 -25.24
N LEU A 108 -0.16 6.47 -25.86
CA LEU A 108 0.41 6.10 -27.16
C LEU A 108 1.44 4.95 -27.05
N SER A 109 2.00 4.72 -25.87
CA SER A 109 3.13 3.83 -25.65
C SER A 109 2.79 2.62 -24.76
N CYS A 110 1.71 2.70 -24.00
CA CYS A 110 1.25 1.63 -23.12
C CYS A 110 0.66 0.47 -23.92
N PRO A 111 1.02 -0.78 -23.58
CA PRO A 111 0.32 -1.94 -24.10
C PRO A 111 -1.12 -1.99 -23.53
N PRO A 112 -2.11 -2.50 -24.28
CA PRO A 112 -3.48 -2.67 -23.78
C PRO A 112 -3.56 -3.47 -22.47
N GLU A 113 -2.63 -4.42 -22.28
CA GLU A 113 -2.48 -5.25 -21.08
C GLU A 113 -2.27 -4.42 -19.81
N ALA A 114 -1.61 -3.26 -19.89
CA ALA A 114 -1.35 -2.43 -18.71
C ALA A 114 -2.67 -1.87 -18.15
N TYR A 115 -3.54 -1.38 -19.03
CA TYR A 115 -4.88 -0.92 -18.63
C TYR A 115 -5.73 -2.08 -18.13
N ARG A 116 -5.72 -3.22 -18.83
CA ARG A 116 -6.49 -4.40 -18.40
C ARG A 116 -6.06 -4.89 -17.02
N ALA A 117 -4.76 -4.95 -16.76
CA ALA A 117 -4.21 -5.29 -15.45
C ALA A 117 -4.65 -4.27 -14.39
N ALA A 118 -4.55 -2.97 -14.67
CA ALA A 118 -4.98 -1.93 -13.71
C ALA A 118 -6.45 -2.05 -13.28
N PHE A 119 -7.34 -2.51 -14.16
CA PHE A 119 -8.77 -2.65 -13.90
C PHE A 119 -9.21 -4.02 -13.40
N THR A 120 -8.29 -4.97 -13.20
CA THR A 120 -8.59 -6.32 -12.73
C THR A 120 -7.97 -6.54 -11.34
N PRO A 121 -8.77 -6.83 -10.30
CA PRO A 121 -8.27 -6.99 -8.93
C PRO A 121 -7.20 -8.09 -8.79
N ASP A 122 -7.29 -9.13 -9.62
CA ASP A 122 -6.48 -10.34 -9.49
C ASP A 122 -5.27 -10.41 -10.44
N GLY A 123 -5.05 -9.38 -11.27
CA GLY A 123 -4.17 -9.52 -12.43
C GLY A 123 -4.75 -10.47 -13.48
N PHE A 124 -4.01 -10.72 -14.58
CA PHE A 124 -4.41 -11.68 -15.62
C PHE A 124 -3.84 -13.06 -15.36
#